data_AF-C4GAA3-F1
#
_entry.id   AF-C4GAA3-F1
#
_cell.length_a   1.000
_cell.length_b   1.000
_cell.length_c   1.000
_cell.angle_alpha   90.00
_cell.angle_beta   90.00
_cell.angle_gamma   90.00
#
_symmetry.space_group_name_H-M   'P 1'
#
loop_
_entity.id
_entity.type
_entity.pdbx_description
1 polymer ?
#
loop_
_entity_poly.entity_id
_entity_poly.type
_entity_poly.pdbx_seq_one_letter_code
_entity_poly.pdbx_strand_id
1 'polypeptide(L)'
;MSSRVFEFSDEGRDQKAAAADEPAVTCQLFDSDSGSADPEHPIMLLRDTARTMVHHTSGIFINPKGRMAFCFGKSSDQLFADILRLDSRFEDLIKWLGENKSQVRLSGAQTEEGYAVYRMHAVDATGRHRLSSEDAFLQLAIGRLLASDPPCKARPDMDDEISEEPRLTDLTTIENYLRVAGNALPVNIRGWAWRNLSMTRSHAISQEERRHAQRALSIMLGISWESDYFPPIDPVRARAILDENLYGMERVKQRIIETVIQINRTHTLPAYGLLLAGPAGVGKSQIAYAVARILALPWTSLDMSTISDPEALTGSPRVYANAKPGRIMEAFSQAQASNLVFIINELDKAEAGGGSNPADALLTLLDNLGFTDNYMECTIPTTGVYPIATANDKSRISEPLMTRFALIDIPDYTPEEKKIIFRDFSLPKVLRRMAMTEDELTVSDEGVDRIIAAYANAPGVRDLEQAAEHLAANALYRIETRGVKSVCFDAKDIASLLGD
;
A
#
# COMPACT_ATOMS: atom_id res chain seq x y z
N MET A 1 59.00 -54.24 35.43
CA MET A 1 57.56 -53.98 35.57
C MET A 1 56.83 -55.00 34.73
N SER A 2 55.99 -55.80 35.39
CA SER A 2 55.44 -57.06 34.89
C SER A 2 54.40 -56.84 33.80
N SER A 3 54.66 -57.38 32.61
CA SER A 3 53.68 -57.63 31.56
C SER A 3 53.21 -59.09 31.70
N ARG A 4 51.98 -59.30 32.15
CA ARG A 4 51.29 -60.58 31.97
C ARG A 4 49.81 -60.36 31.65
N VAL A 5 49.45 -60.93 30.52
CA VAL A 5 48.12 -61.23 29.99
C VAL A 5 47.33 -62.07 31.00
N PHE A 6 46.04 -61.78 31.14
CA PHE A 6 45.02 -62.76 31.55
C PHE A 6 43.74 -62.49 30.74
N GLU A 7 43.36 -63.51 29.96
CA GLU A 7 42.04 -63.70 29.34
C GLU A 7 40.96 -63.89 30.41
N PHE A 8 39.72 -63.44 30.13
CA PHE A 8 38.50 -64.12 30.57
C PHE A 8 37.38 -63.92 29.55
N SER A 9 37.17 -64.97 28.76
CA SER A 9 35.90 -65.57 28.28
C SER A 9 34.63 -64.71 28.14
N ASP A 10 34.10 -64.76 26.92
CA ASP A 10 32.76 -64.40 26.49
C ASP A 10 31.78 -65.55 26.82
N GLU A 11 30.75 -65.29 27.64
CA GLU A 11 29.50 -66.06 27.70
C GLU A 11 28.44 -65.29 28.52
N GLY A 12 27.32 -64.94 27.89
CA GLY A 12 26.07 -64.62 28.60
C GLY A 12 25.33 -63.36 28.16
N ARG A 13 24.47 -63.50 27.15
CA ARG A 13 23.41 -62.57 26.71
C ARG A 13 22.59 -62.00 27.89
N ASP A 14 22.28 -60.70 27.85
CA ASP A 14 20.91 -60.26 27.58
C ASP A 14 20.75 -58.74 27.36
N GLN A 15 20.40 -58.44 26.11
CA GLN A 15 19.60 -57.33 25.58
C GLN A 15 19.26 -56.15 26.52
N LYS A 16 19.82 -54.98 26.21
CA LYS A 16 19.02 -53.76 26.05
C LYS A 16 19.50 -52.97 24.85
N ALA A 17 18.61 -52.99 23.86
CA ALA A 17 18.65 -52.38 22.55
C ALA A 17 19.47 -51.09 22.42
N ALA A 18 20.26 -51.08 21.35
CA ALA A 18 20.72 -49.90 20.64
C ALA A 18 19.57 -48.88 20.46
N ALA A 19 19.70 -47.70 21.06
CA ALA A 19 19.04 -46.51 20.55
C ALA A 19 19.95 -45.98 19.44
N ALA A 20 19.50 -46.22 18.21
CA ALA A 20 20.14 -45.77 16.99
C ALA A 20 20.33 -44.24 17.01
N ASP A 21 21.50 -43.84 16.53
CA ASP A 21 21.85 -42.49 16.13
C ASP A 21 20.82 -42.02 15.07
N GLU A 22 19.83 -41.21 15.47
CA GLU A 22 18.87 -40.63 14.53
C GLU A 22 19.52 -39.46 13.77
N PRO A 23 19.34 -39.39 12.43
CA PRO A 23 20.10 -38.48 11.59
C PRO A 23 19.76 -37.02 11.89
N ALA A 24 20.80 -36.17 11.91
CA ALA A 24 20.70 -34.73 12.06
C ALA A 24 19.75 -34.12 11.02
N VAL A 25 18.57 -33.67 11.47
CA VAL A 25 17.62 -32.95 10.64
C VAL A 25 18.04 -31.49 10.64
N THR A 26 18.82 -31.11 9.64
CA THR A 26 19.02 -29.70 9.30
C THR A 26 17.66 -29.13 8.90
N CYS A 27 17.18 -28.09 9.59
CA CYS A 27 15.98 -27.37 9.20
C CYS A 27 16.12 -26.96 7.72
N GLN A 28 15.20 -27.39 6.87
CA GLN A 28 15.20 -27.01 5.46
C GLN A 28 14.46 -25.68 5.32
N LEU A 29 15.19 -24.63 4.95
CA LEU A 29 14.59 -23.36 4.58
C LEU A 29 13.93 -23.51 3.21
N PHE A 30 12.71 -23.01 3.07
CA PHE A 30 12.04 -22.87 1.78
C PHE A 30 11.58 -21.43 1.61
N ASP A 31 11.54 -20.97 0.37
CA ASP A 31 11.01 -19.67 0.01
C ASP A 31 9.56 -19.84 -0.42
N SER A 32 8.65 -19.02 0.10
CA SER A 32 7.23 -19.04 -0.28
C SER A 32 6.72 -17.64 -0.65
N ASP A 33 6.03 -17.55 -1.78
CA ASP A 33 5.46 -16.30 -2.31
C ASP A 33 4.00 -16.08 -1.86
N SER A 34 3.52 -16.90 -0.90
CA SER A 34 2.13 -16.87 -0.44
C SER A 34 1.91 -15.80 0.62
N GLY A 35 0.99 -14.87 0.35
CA GLY A 35 0.61 -13.76 1.23
C GLY A 35 -0.30 -14.09 2.40
N SER A 36 -0.84 -15.31 2.43
CA SER A 36 -1.56 -15.86 3.58
C SER A 36 -0.96 -17.21 3.91
N ALA A 37 -0.71 -17.43 5.20
CA ALA A 37 -0.37 -18.75 5.68
C ALA A 37 -1.66 -19.57 5.79
N ASP A 38 -1.70 -20.68 5.06
CA ASP A 38 -2.83 -21.62 4.96
C ASP A 38 -2.32 -23.06 5.18
N PRO A 39 -3.18 -24.07 5.41
CA PRO A 39 -2.73 -25.45 5.59
C PRO A 39 -1.89 -26.01 4.43
N GLU A 40 -2.09 -25.48 3.22
CA GLU A 40 -1.32 -25.81 2.01
C GLU A 40 0.01 -25.04 1.90
N HIS A 41 0.12 -23.86 2.53
CA HIS A 41 1.32 -23.01 2.55
C HIS A 41 1.63 -22.55 3.99
N PRO A 42 2.14 -23.45 4.85
CA PRO A 42 2.38 -23.12 6.26
C PRO A 42 3.64 -22.28 6.46
N ILE A 43 3.68 -21.49 7.54
CA ILE A 43 4.87 -20.72 7.97
C ILE A 43 6.01 -21.68 8.36
N MET A 44 5.66 -22.79 9.01
CA MET A 44 6.60 -23.83 9.42
C MET A 44 5.91 -25.19 9.53
N LEU A 45 6.69 -26.25 9.31
CA LEU A 45 6.30 -27.63 9.57
C LEU A 45 7.05 -28.15 10.80
N LEU A 46 6.31 -28.58 11.81
CA LEU A 46 6.85 -29.20 13.01
C LEU A 46 6.76 -30.73 12.91
N ARG A 47 7.83 -31.44 13.32
CA ARG A 47 7.82 -32.90 13.45
C ARG A 47 6.97 -33.29 14.66
N ASP A 48 5.82 -33.90 14.42
CA ASP A 48 4.99 -34.52 15.45
C ASP A 48 4.79 -36.01 15.14
N THR A 49 5.78 -36.82 15.54
CA THR A 49 5.76 -38.29 15.39
C THR A 49 4.68 -38.96 16.24
N ALA A 50 4.14 -38.27 17.25
CA ALA A 50 3.17 -38.82 18.19
C ALA A 50 1.72 -38.35 17.94
N ARG A 51 1.48 -37.44 16.97
CA ARG A 51 0.17 -36.77 16.71
C ARG A 51 -0.45 -36.16 17.98
N THR A 52 0.39 -35.57 18.81
CA THR A 52 -0.01 -35.01 20.11
C THR A 52 -0.38 -33.53 20.05
N MET A 53 -0.04 -32.86 18.95
CA MET A 53 -0.34 -31.44 18.73
C MET A 53 -1.81 -31.24 18.37
N VAL A 54 -2.51 -30.46 19.19
CA VAL A 54 -3.90 -30.06 18.94
C VAL A 54 -3.92 -28.62 18.40
N HIS A 55 -4.94 -28.28 17.62
CA HIS A 55 -5.23 -26.90 17.21
C HIS A 55 -5.20 -25.98 18.44
N HIS A 56 -4.34 -24.95 18.42
CA HIS A 56 -3.99 -24.07 19.56
C HIS A 56 -3.07 -24.66 20.64
N THR A 57 -1.93 -25.21 20.22
CA THR A 57 -0.89 -25.63 21.18
C THR A 57 -0.07 -24.43 21.67
N SER A 58 0.10 -24.29 22.99
CA SER A 58 0.91 -23.25 23.61
C SER A 58 2.26 -23.79 24.08
N GLY A 59 3.33 -23.03 23.84
CA GLY A 59 4.70 -23.45 24.12
C GLY A 59 5.70 -22.32 23.95
N ILE A 60 6.99 -22.67 24.01
CA ILE A 60 8.11 -21.75 23.88
C ILE A 60 9.10 -22.33 22.86
N PHE A 61 9.64 -21.49 21.99
CA PHE A 61 10.76 -21.88 21.13
C PHE A 61 12.05 -21.94 21.96
N ILE A 62 12.84 -22.99 21.79
CA ILE A 62 14.12 -23.15 22.48
C ILE A 62 15.18 -23.45 21.43
N ASN A 63 16.38 -22.94 21.65
CA ASN A 63 17.54 -23.23 20.82
C ASN A 63 18.61 -24.05 21.58
N PRO A 64 18.38 -25.34 21.90
CA PRO A 64 19.42 -26.18 22.47
C PRO A 64 20.49 -26.50 21.41
N LYS A 65 21.69 -25.95 21.58
CA LYS A 65 22.89 -26.25 20.76
C LYS A 65 22.73 -25.96 19.24
N GLY A 66 22.09 -24.86 18.88
CA GLY A 66 21.92 -24.46 17.47
C GLY A 66 20.78 -25.17 16.74
N ARG A 67 19.93 -25.91 17.46
CA ARG A 67 18.75 -26.58 16.93
C ARG A 67 17.51 -25.82 17.40
N MET A 68 16.67 -25.36 16.48
CA MET A 68 15.42 -24.69 16.84
C MET A 68 14.33 -25.73 17.04
N ALA A 69 13.84 -25.85 18.28
CA ALA A 69 12.78 -26.78 18.66
C ALA A 69 11.66 -26.04 19.37
N PHE A 70 10.43 -26.50 19.19
CA PHE A 70 9.26 -26.02 19.90
C PHE A 70 8.97 -26.93 21.10
N CYS A 71 9.04 -26.37 22.31
CA CYS A 71 8.73 -27.08 23.54
C CYS A 71 7.28 -26.80 23.95
N PHE A 72 6.48 -27.86 24.09
CA PHE A 72 5.07 -27.79 24.47
C PHE A 72 4.70 -28.87 25.48
N GLY A 73 3.75 -28.58 26.37
CA GLY A 73 3.31 -29.53 27.40
C GLY A 73 2.94 -28.86 28.72
N LYS A 74 2.13 -29.55 29.54
CA LYS A 74 1.88 -29.13 30.93
C LYS A 74 3.08 -29.52 31.79
N SER A 75 3.29 -28.81 32.90
CA SER A 75 4.48 -28.75 33.77
C SER A 75 5.20 -30.07 34.14
N SER A 76 4.62 -31.24 33.86
CA SER A 76 5.17 -32.57 34.14
C SER A 76 5.61 -33.37 32.91
N ASP A 77 5.30 -32.95 31.68
CA ASP A 77 5.65 -33.69 30.45
C ASP A 77 5.99 -32.68 29.33
N GLN A 78 7.27 -32.28 29.26
CA GLN A 78 7.77 -31.36 28.24
C GLN A 78 8.10 -32.13 26.97
N LEU A 79 7.29 -31.96 25.94
CA LEU A 79 7.50 -32.55 24.62
C LEU A 79 8.24 -31.55 23.74
N PHE A 80 9.14 -32.07 22.90
CA PHE A 80 9.92 -31.27 21.94
C PHE A 80 9.52 -31.67 20.53
N ALA A 81 9.12 -30.68 19.72
CA ALA A 81 8.94 -30.84 18.29
C ALA A 81 10.07 -30.10 17.55
N ASP A 82 10.85 -30.84 16.76
CA ASP A 82 11.86 -30.25 15.89
C ASP A 82 11.20 -29.58 14.67
N ILE A 83 11.74 -28.43 14.24
CA ILE A 83 11.30 -27.74 13.03
C ILE A 83 11.88 -28.46 11.80
N LEU A 84 11.01 -29.01 10.95
CA LEU A 84 11.38 -29.73 9.72
C LEU A 84 11.64 -28.77 8.56
N ARG A 85 10.68 -27.86 8.34
CA ARG A 85 10.73 -26.82 7.32
C ARG A 85 10.33 -25.48 7.91
N LEU A 86 11.01 -24.42 7.51
CA LEU A 86 10.74 -23.05 7.94
C LEU A 86 10.83 -22.13 6.72
N ASP A 87 9.87 -21.23 6.58
CA ASP A 87 9.96 -20.17 5.58
C ASP A 87 11.15 -19.24 5.94
N SER A 88 12.03 -18.99 4.96
CA SER A 88 13.25 -18.20 5.15
C SER A 88 13.01 -16.80 5.73
N ARG A 89 11.84 -16.20 5.44
CA ARG A 89 11.41 -14.89 5.97
C ARG A 89 11.23 -14.92 7.49
N PHE A 90 10.89 -16.07 8.05
CA PHE A 90 10.57 -16.22 9.46
C PHE A 90 11.75 -16.71 10.31
N GLU A 91 12.90 -17.00 9.72
CA GLU A 91 14.08 -17.50 10.44
C GLU A 91 14.49 -16.59 11.61
N ASP A 92 14.58 -15.28 11.36
CA ASP A 92 14.98 -14.31 12.37
C ASP A 92 13.89 -14.09 13.45
N LEU A 93 12.61 -14.21 13.08
CA LEU A 93 11.49 -14.16 14.03
C LEU A 93 11.56 -15.34 15.01
N ILE A 94 11.77 -16.55 14.53
CA ILE A 94 11.81 -17.73 15.39
C ILE A 94 13.07 -17.76 16.26
N LYS A 95 14.23 -17.31 15.75
CA LYS A 95 15.43 -17.10 16.58
C LYS A 95 15.17 -16.12 17.71
N TRP A 96 14.55 -14.98 17.41
CA TRP A 96 14.19 -13.97 18.41
C TRP A 96 13.22 -14.50 19.46
N LEU A 97 12.21 -15.29 19.06
CA LEU A 97 11.29 -15.96 19.98
C LEU A 97 12.02 -16.94 20.91
N GLY A 98 13.02 -17.64 20.37
CA GLY A 98 13.85 -18.56 21.15
C GLY A 98 14.75 -17.87 22.17
N GLU A 99 15.32 -16.72 21.82
CA GLU A 99 16.18 -15.92 22.72
C GLU A 99 15.40 -15.27 23.85
N ASN A 100 14.22 -14.72 23.55
CA ASN A 100 13.38 -14.03 24.53
C ASN A 100 12.49 -14.96 25.35
N LYS A 101 12.46 -16.27 25.00
CA LYS A 101 11.61 -17.29 25.64
C LYS A 101 10.14 -16.87 25.71
N SER A 102 9.66 -16.18 24.67
CA SER A 102 8.28 -15.71 24.60
C SER A 102 7.34 -16.89 24.50
N GLN A 103 6.26 -16.86 25.28
CA GLN A 103 5.25 -17.90 25.23
C GLN A 103 4.28 -17.62 24.08
N VAL A 104 4.17 -18.59 23.17
CA VAL A 104 3.39 -18.46 21.96
C VAL A 104 2.37 -19.58 21.84
N ARG A 105 1.23 -19.27 21.23
CA ARG A 105 0.20 -20.21 20.83
C ARG A 105 0.24 -20.39 19.33
N LEU A 106 0.48 -21.62 18.90
CA LEU A 106 0.52 -22.01 17.49
C LEU A 106 -0.83 -22.59 17.08
N SER A 107 -1.40 -22.04 16.02
CA SER A 107 -2.60 -22.57 15.36
C SER A 107 -2.16 -23.21 14.05
N GLY A 108 -2.54 -24.46 13.87
CA GLY A 108 -2.07 -25.30 12.79
C GLY A 108 -3.00 -26.48 12.54
N ALA A 109 -2.75 -27.19 11.44
CA ALA A 109 -3.46 -28.40 11.07
C ALA A 109 -2.47 -29.56 10.91
N GLN A 110 -2.90 -30.78 11.23
CA GLN A 110 -2.08 -31.97 11.01
C GLN A 110 -2.10 -32.34 9.52
N THR A 111 -0.93 -32.45 8.90
CA THR A 111 -0.75 -32.96 7.53
C THR A 111 0.02 -34.28 7.55
N GLU A 112 0.14 -34.94 6.39
CA GLU A 112 0.87 -36.21 6.28
C GLU A 112 2.38 -36.08 6.58
N GLU A 113 2.95 -34.88 6.39
CA GLU A 113 4.36 -34.58 6.64
C GLU A 113 4.67 -34.02 8.05
N GLY A 114 3.66 -33.59 8.82
CA GLY A 114 3.85 -33.01 10.16
C GLY A 114 2.69 -32.12 10.65
N TYR A 115 2.95 -31.24 11.62
CA TYR A 115 2.00 -30.22 12.06
C TYR A 115 2.30 -28.90 11.34
N ALA A 116 1.37 -28.46 10.49
CA ALA A 116 1.47 -27.28 9.66
C ALA A 116 0.96 -26.03 10.38
N VAL A 117 1.86 -25.13 10.75
CA VAL A 117 1.53 -23.90 11.50
C VAL A 117 1.23 -22.76 10.53
N TYR A 118 0.05 -22.16 10.65
CA TYR A 118 -0.35 -21.05 9.81
C TYR A 118 -0.65 -19.76 10.59
N ARG A 119 -0.83 -19.83 11.91
CA ARG A 119 -1.00 -18.64 12.77
C ARG A 119 -0.26 -18.78 14.09
N MET A 120 0.29 -17.67 14.58
CA MET A 120 0.99 -17.59 15.86
C MET A 120 0.52 -16.36 16.62
N HIS A 121 0.26 -16.51 17.92
CA HIS A 121 -0.10 -15.42 18.84
C HIS A 121 0.77 -15.48 20.10
N ALA A 122 1.16 -14.34 20.66
CA ALA A 122 1.79 -14.33 21.98
C ALA A 122 0.73 -14.52 23.08
N VAL A 123 1.05 -15.30 24.12
CA VAL A 123 0.13 -15.59 25.24
C VAL A 123 0.81 -15.44 26.59
N ASP A 124 0.03 -15.12 27.63
CA ASP A 124 0.53 -15.04 29.01
C ASP A 124 0.90 -16.44 29.57
N ALA A 125 1.60 -16.47 30.72
CA ALA A 125 1.94 -17.68 31.51
C ALA A 125 0.78 -18.68 31.74
N THR A 126 -0.46 -18.19 31.67
CA THR A 126 -1.70 -18.97 31.86
C THR A 126 -2.32 -19.49 30.57
N GLY A 127 -1.70 -19.19 29.42
CA GLY A 127 -2.18 -19.57 28.09
C GLY A 127 -3.42 -18.83 27.63
N ARG A 128 -3.77 -17.67 28.20
CA ARG A 128 -4.88 -16.82 27.72
C ARG A 128 -4.38 -15.77 26.72
N HIS A 129 -5.19 -15.52 25.70
CA HIS A 129 -4.97 -14.44 24.74
C HIS A 129 -5.19 -13.11 25.45
N ARG A 130 -4.15 -12.26 25.51
CA ARG A 130 -4.27 -10.89 25.98
C ARG A 130 -3.70 -10.02 24.88
N LEU A 131 -4.34 -8.87 24.61
CA LEU A 131 -3.83 -7.82 23.73
C LEU A 131 -2.57 -7.21 24.39
N SER A 132 -1.48 -7.97 24.39
CA SER A 132 -0.18 -7.59 24.93
C SER A 132 0.58 -6.82 23.85
N SER A 133 1.42 -5.86 24.25
CA SER A 133 2.33 -5.16 23.33
C SER A 133 3.24 -6.14 22.56
N GLU A 134 3.54 -7.29 23.14
CA GLU A 134 4.28 -8.38 22.49
C GLU A 134 3.47 -9.09 21.40
N ASP A 135 2.15 -9.29 21.60
CA ASP A 135 1.29 -9.89 20.57
C ASP A 135 1.06 -8.90 19.43
N ALA A 136 0.87 -7.62 19.73
CA ALA A 136 0.79 -6.55 18.74
C ALA A 136 2.07 -6.49 17.87
N PHE A 137 3.25 -6.60 18.50
CA PHE A 137 4.53 -6.70 17.80
C PHE A 137 4.59 -7.94 16.91
N LEU A 138 4.20 -9.11 17.44
CA LEU A 138 4.28 -10.38 16.75
C LEU A 138 3.34 -10.43 15.55
N GLN A 139 2.11 -9.91 15.66
CA GLN A 139 1.18 -9.79 14.53
C GLN A 139 1.71 -8.82 13.47
N LEU A 140 2.30 -7.68 13.87
CA LEU A 140 2.88 -6.72 12.93
C LEU A 140 4.11 -7.30 12.21
N ALA A 141 4.99 -8.00 12.93
CA ALA A 141 6.15 -8.67 12.35
C ALA A 141 5.73 -9.78 11.38
N ILE A 142 4.78 -10.64 11.77
CA ILE A 142 4.25 -11.70 10.89
C ILE A 142 3.56 -11.10 9.68
N GLY A 143 2.69 -10.10 9.88
CA GLY A 143 1.99 -9.41 8.79
C GLY A 143 2.96 -8.82 7.78
N ARG A 144 4.07 -8.22 8.25
CA ARG A 144 5.09 -7.67 7.36
C ARG A 144 6.00 -8.68 6.71
N LEU A 145 6.35 -9.77 7.38
CA LEU A 145 7.11 -10.85 6.78
C LEU A 145 6.27 -11.56 5.70
N LEU A 146 4.97 -11.76 5.93
CA LEU A 146 4.02 -12.21 4.90
C LEU A 146 3.84 -11.17 3.80
N ALA A 147 3.80 -9.87 4.14
CA ALA A 147 3.69 -8.77 3.19
C ALA A 147 5.01 -8.46 2.44
N SER A 148 6.12 -9.09 2.85
CA SER A 148 7.41 -8.97 2.17
C SER A 148 7.38 -9.62 0.78
N ASP A 149 6.32 -10.40 0.48
CA ASP A 149 5.85 -10.75 -0.87
C ASP A 149 4.37 -11.21 -0.80
N PRO A 150 3.40 -10.38 -1.27
CA PRO A 150 2.17 -10.96 -1.80
C PRO A 150 1.47 -10.19 -2.93
N PRO A 151 0.62 -10.89 -3.72
CA PRO A 151 -0.20 -10.30 -4.76
C PRO A 151 -1.45 -9.59 -4.22
N CYS A 152 -1.85 -8.60 -5.01
CA CYS A 152 -3.11 -7.87 -5.02
C CYS A 152 -4.34 -8.78 -4.92
N LYS A 153 -5.24 -8.48 -3.97
CA LYS A 153 -6.68 -8.68 -4.13
C LYS A 153 -7.32 -7.31 -4.12
N ALA A 154 -8.05 -7.00 -5.19
CA ALA A 154 -8.88 -5.80 -5.30
C ALA A 154 -9.67 -5.61 -4.01
N ARG A 155 -9.45 -4.48 -3.32
CA ARG A 155 -10.32 -4.04 -2.23
C ARG A 155 -11.70 -3.80 -2.84
N PRO A 156 -12.76 -4.50 -2.42
CA PRO A 156 -14.10 -3.95 -2.60
C PRO A 156 -14.19 -2.71 -1.73
N ASP A 157 -14.90 -1.70 -2.22
CA ASP A 157 -15.34 -0.56 -1.41
C ASP A 157 -15.99 -1.13 -0.14
N MET A 158 -15.38 -0.85 1.02
CA MET A 158 -15.92 -1.26 2.32
C MET A 158 -15.77 -0.09 3.27
N ASP A 159 -16.94 0.34 3.73
CA ASP A 159 -17.18 1.34 4.75
C ASP A 159 -16.40 1.07 6.05
N ASP A 160 -16.12 2.17 6.73
CA ASP A 160 -15.57 2.35 8.07
C ASP A 160 -15.62 1.14 9.03
N GLU A 161 -14.44 0.58 9.32
CA GLU A 161 -14.07 0.16 10.68
C GLU A 161 -12.53 0.18 10.78
N ILE A 162 -11.98 1.30 11.25
CA ILE A 162 -10.56 1.44 11.56
C ILE A 162 -10.26 0.53 12.76
N SER A 163 -9.80 -0.69 12.48
CA SER A 163 -8.97 -1.42 13.44
C SER A 163 -7.64 -0.68 13.52
N GLU A 164 -7.40 0.05 14.63
CA GLU A 164 -6.15 0.76 14.84
C GLU A 164 -4.96 -0.22 14.77
N GLU A 165 -4.17 -0.13 13.70
CA GLU A 165 -2.86 -0.78 13.68
C GLU A 165 -2.02 -0.24 14.86
N PRO A 166 -1.36 -1.11 15.64
CA PRO A 166 -0.61 -0.69 16.80
C PRO A 166 0.57 0.20 16.36
N ARG A 167 0.52 1.48 16.75
CA ARG A 167 1.62 2.42 16.48
C ARG A 167 2.87 1.95 17.24
N LEU A 168 3.99 1.80 16.54
CA LEU A 168 5.31 1.50 17.10
C LEU A 168 5.82 2.73 17.90
N THR A 169 5.32 2.96 19.10
CA THR A 169 5.76 4.08 19.96
C THR A 169 6.92 3.71 20.87
N ASP A 170 7.06 2.43 21.21
CA ASP A 170 8.02 1.97 22.21
C ASP A 170 9.39 1.63 21.60
N LEU A 171 10.45 2.17 22.21
CA LEU A 171 11.84 2.01 21.73
C LEU A 171 12.33 0.56 21.74
N THR A 172 11.83 -0.25 22.68
CA THR A 172 12.13 -1.69 22.78
C THR A 172 11.46 -2.46 21.64
N THR A 173 10.21 -2.13 21.33
CA THR A 173 9.46 -2.70 20.20
C THR A 173 10.12 -2.39 18.87
N ILE A 174 10.58 -1.15 18.69
CA ILE A 174 11.33 -0.74 17.50
C ILE A 174 12.65 -1.52 17.35
N GLU A 175 13.39 -1.75 18.45
CA GLU A 175 14.61 -2.55 18.39
C GLU A 175 14.32 -4.01 18.00
N ASN A 176 13.31 -4.61 18.64
CA ASN A 176 12.89 -5.97 18.32
C ASN A 176 12.47 -6.08 16.85
N TYR A 177 11.76 -5.08 16.34
CA TYR A 177 11.40 -5.00 14.94
C TYR A 177 12.61 -4.95 14.01
N LEU A 178 13.59 -4.10 14.30
CA LEU A 178 14.79 -3.99 13.47
C LEU A 178 15.67 -5.24 13.50
N ARG A 179 15.62 -6.03 14.58
CA ARG A 179 16.31 -7.31 14.69
C ARG A 179 15.63 -8.43 13.88
N VAL A 180 14.30 -8.44 13.87
CA VAL A 180 13.49 -9.50 13.25
C VAL A 180 13.17 -9.22 11.78
N ALA A 181 12.65 -8.04 11.50
CA ALA A 181 12.16 -7.63 10.18
C ALA A 181 13.11 -6.63 9.50
N GLY A 182 14.34 -6.49 10.01
CA GLY A 182 15.33 -5.58 9.44
C GLY A 182 15.68 -5.91 7.98
N ASN A 183 15.56 -7.18 7.57
CA ASN A 183 15.85 -7.62 6.20
C ASN A 183 14.78 -7.20 5.18
N ALA A 184 13.56 -6.91 5.63
CA ALA A 184 12.50 -6.38 4.77
C ALA A 184 12.69 -4.88 4.45
N LEU A 185 13.61 -4.20 5.15
CA LEU A 185 13.92 -2.80 4.88
C LEU A 185 15.04 -2.67 3.84
N PRO A 186 14.97 -1.68 2.94
CA PRO A 186 16.09 -1.29 2.10
C PRO A 186 17.37 -1.04 2.91
N VAL A 187 18.52 -1.43 2.36
CA VAL A 187 19.82 -1.45 3.08
C VAL A 187 20.19 -0.09 3.68
N ASN A 188 19.94 0.98 2.92
CA ASN A 188 20.14 2.37 3.34
C ASN A 188 19.22 2.75 4.51
N ILE A 189 17.95 2.39 4.45
CA ILE A 189 16.94 2.67 5.49
C ILE A 189 17.25 1.87 6.76
N ARG A 190 17.67 0.61 6.63
CA ARG A 190 18.10 -0.23 7.76
C ARG A 190 19.27 0.41 8.50
N GLY A 191 20.30 0.85 7.78
CA GLY A 191 21.46 1.52 8.38
C GLY A 191 21.08 2.86 9.04
N TRP A 192 20.20 3.62 8.40
CA TRP A 192 19.66 4.87 8.96
C TRP A 192 18.84 4.63 10.24
N ALA A 193 18.02 3.57 10.29
CA ALA A 193 17.18 3.25 11.43
C ALA A 193 18.01 2.88 12.67
N TRP A 194 19.05 2.05 12.51
CA TRP A 194 19.97 1.72 13.60
C TRP A 194 20.71 2.94 14.15
N ARG A 195 21.11 3.87 13.27
CA ARG A 195 21.75 5.13 13.67
C ARG A 195 20.81 6.00 14.49
N ASN A 196 19.58 6.22 14.02
CA ASN A 196 18.57 7.01 14.72
C ASN A 196 18.12 6.37 16.04
N LEU A 197 18.04 5.03 16.11
CA LEU A 197 17.76 4.32 17.35
C LEU A 197 18.88 4.54 18.39
N SER A 198 20.14 4.48 17.96
CA SER A 198 21.30 4.72 18.83
C SER A 198 21.33 6.16 19.35
N MET A 199 21.02 7.14 18.50
CA MET A 199 20.85 8.55 18.90
C MET A 199 19.75 8.69 19.94
N THR A 200 18.59 8.07 19.70
CA THR A 200 17.44 8.15 20.61
C THR A 200 17.72 7.56 22.01
N ARG A 201 18.66 6.62 22.13
CA ARG A 201 19.11 6.05 23.42
C ARG A 201 20.10 6.95 24.17
N SER A 202 20.85 7.77 23.44
CA SER A 202 21.83 8.66 24.04
C SER A 202 21.15 9.71 24.91
N HIS A 203 21.59 9.82 26.15
CA HIS A 203 21.12 10.86 27.08
C HIS A 203 21.83 12.21 26.86
N ALA A 204 22.81 12.24 25.95
CA ALA A 204 23.57 13.45 25.60
C ALA A 204 22.82 14.38 24.62
N ILE A 205 21.69 13.93 24.08
CA ILE A 205 20.92 14.63 23.04
C ILE A 205 19.74 15.38 23.67
N SER A 206 19.38 16.53 23.07
CA SER A 206 18.23 17.33 23.54
C SER A 206 16.92 16.53 23.49
N GLN A 207 15.97 16.89 24.35
CA GLN A 207 14.66 16.21 24.38
C GLN A 207 13.89 16.40 23.06
N GLU A 208 14.09 17.53 22.38
CA GLU A 208 13.44 17.86 21.10
C GLU A 208 13.98 17.00 19.96
N GLU A 209 15.30 16.89 19.82
CA GLU A 209 15.93 16.02 18.82
C GLU A 209 15.53 14.55 19.02
N ARG A 210 15.41 14.10 20.28
CA ARG A 210 14.93 12.76 20.61
C ARG A 210 13.48 12.55 20.14
N ARG A 211 12.58 13.53 20.33
CA ARG A 211 11.20 13.47 19.84
C ARG A 211 11.15 13.43 18.31
N HIS A 212 11.96 14.24 17.63
CA HIS A 212 12.03 14.25 16.18
C HIS A 212 12.54 12.91 15.62
N ALA A 213 13.58 12.33 16.24
CA ALA A 213 14.11 11.02 15.88
C ALA A 213 13.10 9.89 16.09
N GLN A 214 12.36 9.90 17.22
CA GLN A 214 11.27 8.93 17.48
C GLN A 214 10.16 9.04 16.43
N ARG A 215 9.74 10.27 16.10
CA ARG A 215 8.72 10.50 15.07
C ARG A 215 9.19 10.04 13.70
N ALA A 216 10.44 10.33 13.32
CA ALA A 216 11.02 9.90 12.05
C ALA A 216 11.08 8.36 11.96
N LEU A 217 11.53 7.70 13.02
CA LEU A 217 11.54 6.24 13.11
C LEU A 217 10.13 5.66 12.98
N SER A 218 9.14 6.22 13.69
CA SER A 218 7.76 5.78 13.60
C SER A 218 7.18 5.90 12.19
N ILE A 219 7.54 6.95 11.44
CA ILE A 219 7.07 7.14 10.05
C ILE A 219 7.75 6.14 9.12
N MET A 220 9.08 6.03 9.14
CA MET A 220 9.82 5.12 8.24
C MET A 220 9.51 3.64 8.51
N LEU A 221 9.34 3.29 9.78
CA LEU A 221 8.91 1.96 10.19
C LEU A 221 7.40 1.79 10.11
N GLY A 222 6.63 2.81 9.76
CA GLY A 222 5.19 2.67 9.46
C GLY A 222 4.93 2.19 8.04
N ILE A 223 5.90 2.40 7.14
CA ILE A 223 5.80 2.10 5.72
C ILE A 223 6.17 0.64 5.46
N SER A 224 5.32 -0.05 4.71
CA SER A 224 5.61 -1.36 4.15
C SER A 224 6.45 -1.17 2.89
N TRP A 225 7.72 -1.56 2.95
CA TRP A 225 8.65 -1.49 1.83
C TRP A 225 8.48 -2.76 1.00
N GLU A 226 7.72 -2.62 -0.09
CA GLU A 226 7.41 -3.70 -1.02
C GLU A 226 8.49 -3.84 -2.10
N SER A 227 8.50 -5.00 -2.76
CA SER A 227 9.36 -5.25 -3.91
C SER A 227 8.86 -4.52 -5.16
N ASP A 228 9.72 -4.44 -6.18
CA ASP A 228 9.41 -3.77 -7.45
C ASP A 228 8.47 -4.61 -8.36
N TYR A 229 7.92 -5.72 -7.84
CA TYR A 229 7.07 -6.64 -8.60
C TYR A 229 5.60 -6.20 -8.58
N PHE A 230 5.03 -6.01 -9.76
CA PHE A 230 3.62 -5.65 -9.94
C PHE A 230 2.83 -6.84 -10.51
N PRO A 231 1.75 -7.28 -9.82
CA PRO A 231 0.87 -8.32 -10.33
C PRO A 231 0.25 -7.94 -11.68
N PRO A 232 -0.02 -8.93 -12.56
CA PRO A 232 -0.68 -8.67 -13.82
C PRO A 232 -2.10 -8.15 -13.60
N ILE A 233 -2.44 -7.08 -14.32
CA ILE A 233 -3.74 -6.42 -14.32
C ILE A 233 -4.57 -7.00 -15.47
N ASP A 234 -5.84 -7.32 -15.25
CA ASP A 234 -6.74 -7.73 -16.34
C ASP A 234 -7.00 -6.55 -17.30
N PRO A 235 -6.54 -6.61 -18.57
CA PRO A 235 -6.74 -5.51 -19.52
C PRO A 235 -8.22 -5.31 -19.89
N VAL A 236 -9.05 -6.35 -19.81
CA VAL A 236 -10.49 -6.24 -20.10
C VAL A 236 -11.17 -5.42 -19.01
N ARG A 237 -10.88 -5.73 -17.74
CA ARG A 237 -11.34 -4.94 -16.60
C ARG A 237 -10.81 -3.52 -16.63
N ALA A 238 -9.54 -3.33 -16.98
CA ALA A 238 -8.95 -2.00 -17.11
C ALA A 238 -9.69 -1.14 -18.14
N ARG A 239 -10.05 -1.74 -19.28
CA ARG A 239 -10.81 -1.07 -20.33
C ARG A 239 -12.23 -0.70 -19.86
N ALA A 240 -12.92 -1.61 -19.17
CA ALA A 240 -14.23 -1.34 -18.59
C ALA A 240 -14.20 -0.14 -17.62
N ILE A 241 -13.21 -0.07 -16.73
CA ILE A 241 -13.04 1.07 -15.80
C ILE A 241 -12.86 2.40 -16.56
N LEU A 242 -12.13 2.40 -17.68
CA LEU A 242 -12.00 3.61 -18.50
C LEU A 242 -13.31 3.97 -19.20
N ASP A 243 -14.03 2.99 -19.74
CA ASP A 243 -15.30 3.22 -20.45
C ASP A 243 -16.42 3.68 -19.51
N GLU A 244 -16.42 3.25 -18.25
CA GLU A 244 -17.35 3.73 -17.20
C GLU A 244 -17.17 5.22 -16.86
N ASN A 245 -15.95 5.75 -16.96
CA ASN A 245 -15.62 7.11 -16.52
C ASN A 245 -15.44 8.09 -17.68
N LEU A 246 -15.16 7.60 -18.89
CA LEU A 246 -14.85 8.42 -20.05
C LEU A 246 -15.68 7.99 -21.25
N TYR A 247 -16.43 8.94 -21.81
CA TYR A 247 -17.06 8.75 -23.11
C TYR A 247 -16.07 9.00 -24.25
N GLY A 248 -16.09 8.13 -25.25
CA GLY A 248 -15.23 8.26 -26.44
C GLY A 248 -13.74 8.19 -26.10
N MET A 249 -12.96 9.14 -26.64
CA MET A 249 -11.51 9.27 -26.41
C MET A 249 -10.71 7.99 -26.68
N GLU A 250 -11.07 7.25 -27.74
CA GLU A 250 -10.49 5.93 -28.04
C GLU A 250 -8.96 5.91 -28.10
N ARG A 251 -8.36 6.96 -28.67
CA ARG A 251 -6.89 7.10 -28.74
C ARG A 251 -6.24 7.20 -27.36
N VAL A 252 -6.88 7.94 -26.45
CA VAL A 252 -6.38 8.13 -25.07
C VAL A 252 -6.51 6.82 -24.29
N LYS A 253 -7.69 6.17 -24.37
CA LYS A 253 -7.93 4.88 -23.72
C LYS A 253 -6.97 3.81 -24.22
N GLN A 254 -6.76 3.74 -25.54
CA GLN A 254 -5.81 2.81 -26.14
C GLN A 254 -4.39 3.02 -25.59
N ARG A 255 -3.94 4.27 -25.46
CA ARG A 255 -2.60 4.58 -24.93
C ARG A 255 -2.41 4.19 -23.47
N ILE A 256 -3.45 4.32 -22.66
CA ILE A 256 -3.45 3.86 -21.26
C ILE A 256 -3.37 2.32 -21.22
N ILE A 257 -4.17 1.63 -22.04
CA ILE A 257 -4.15 0.17 -22.12
C ILE A 257 -2.79 -0.36 -22.61
N GLU A 258 -2.14 0.30 -23.56
CA GLU A 258 -0.76 -0.02 -23.98
C GLU A 258 0.21 0.00 -22.78
N THR A 259 0.06 0.97 -21.88
CA THR A 259 0.89 1.11 -20.68
C THR A 259 0.60 -0.02 -19.68
N VAL A 260 -0.67 -0.39 -19.49
CA VAL A 260 -1.07 -1.52 -18.65
C VAL A 260 -0.49 -2.84 -19.19
N ILE A 261 -0.55 -3.05 -20.51
CA ILE A 261 0.02 -4.23 -21.15
C ILE A 261 1.54 -4.28 -20.98
N GLN A 262 2.23 -3.13 -21.04
CA GLN A 262 3.66 -3.05 -20.76
C GLN A 262 3.97 -3.47 -19.33
N ILE A 263 3.24 -2.96 -18.33
CA ILE A 263 3.39 -3.33 -16.91
C ILE A 263 3.18 -4.83 -16.73
N ASN A 264 2.13 -5.41 -17.34
CA ASN A 264 1.88 -6.85 -17.27
C ASN A 264 3.00 -7.70 -17.86
N ARG A 265 3.75 -7.16 -18.82
CA ARG A 265 4.84 -7.88 -19.48
C ARG A 265 6.14 -7.80 -18.69
N THR A 266 6.44 -6.66 -18.09
CA THR A 266 7.68 -6.43 -17.33
C THR A 266 7.53 -6.76 -15.86
N HIS A 267 6.30 -6.80 -15.33
CA HIS A 267 5.98 -6.84 -13.91
C HIS A 267 6.64 -5.71 -13.11
N THR A 268 6.94 -4.59 -13.77
CA THR A 268 7.57 -3.40 -13.17
C THR A 268 6.92 -2.16 -13.74
N LEU A 269 6.88 -1.09 -12.96
CA LEU A 269 6.42 0.21 -13.45
C LEU A 269 7.40 0.77 -14.51
N PRO A 270 6.91 1.48 -15.53
CA PRO A 270 7.77 2.22 -16.44
C PRO A 270 8.57 3.29 -15.71
N ALA A 271 9.79 3.55 -16.17
CA ALA A 271 10.64 4.60 -15.59
C ALA A 271 10.10 6.03 -15.82
N TYR A 272 9.12 6.20 -16.71
CA TYR A 272 8.46 7.47 -16.99
C TYR A 272 7.03 7.47 -16.45
N GLY A 273 6.56 8.65 -16.06
CA GLY A 273 5.16 8.89 -15.69
C GLY A 273 4.23 9.11 -16.87
N LEU A 274 2.96 9.35 -16.61
CA LEU A 274 1.99 9.82 -17.61
C LEU A 274 1.78 11.32 -17.48
N LEU A 275 1.82 12.06 -18.59
CA LEU A 275 1.43 13.47 -18.63
C LEU A 275 0.16 13.63 -19.48
N LEU A 276 -0.94 13.96 -18.81
CA LEU A 276 -2.24 14.22 -19.40
C LEU A 276 -2.35 15.72 -19.70
N ALA A 277 -2.20 16.10 -20.98
CA ALA A 277 -2.24 17.49 -21.41
C ALA A 277 -3.50 17.77 -22.24
N GLY A 278 -4.17 18.90 -22.00
CA GLY A 278 -5.33 19.29 -22.81
C GLY A 278 -6.11 20.45 -22.20
N PRO A 279 -7.17 20.94 -22.85
CA PRO A 279 -7.99 22.05 -22.35
C PRO A 279 -8.59 21.78 -20.97
N ALA A 280 -8.93 22.85 -20.24
CA ALA A 280 -9.61 22.70 -18.96
C ALA A 280 -10.97 21.99 -19.13
N GLY A 281 -11.36 21.18 -18.15
CA GLY A 281 -12.68 20.54 -18.15
C GLY A 281 -12.84 19.30 -19.05
N VAL A 282 -11.78 18.79 -19.70
CA VAL A 282 -11.85 17.58 -20.55
C VAL A 282 -11.85 16.24 -19.77
N GLY A 283 -11.71 16.28 -18.44
CA GLY A 283 -11.70 15.08 -17.60
C GLY A 283 -10.31 14.53 -17.24
N LYS A 284 -9.24 15.32 -17.39
CA LYS A 284 -7.84 14.90 -17.10
C LYS A 284 -7.67 14.27 -15.72
N SER A 285 -8.23 14.88 -14.68
CA SER A 285 -8.13 14.34 -13.31
C SER A 285 -8.92 13.04 -13.17
N GLN A 286 -10.08 12.91 -13.83
CA GLN A 286 -10.85 11.65 -13.82
C GLN A 286 -10.08 10.52 -14.48
N ILE A 287 -9.35 10.80 -15.57
CA ILE A 287 -8.44 9.84 -16.20
C ILE A 287 -7.34 9.43 -15.22
N ALA A 288 -6.70 10.39 -14.55
CA ALA A 288 -5.65 10.09 -13.58
C ALA A 288 -6.15 9.17 -12.44
N TYR A 289 -7.34 9.45 -11.91
CA TYR A 289 -7.97 8.58 -10.90
C TYR A 289 -8.35 7.21 -11.47
N ALA A 290 -8.85 7.13 -12.70
CA ALA A 290 -9.16 5.87 -13.35
C ALA A 290 -7.90 5.01 -13.52
N VAL A 291 -6.76 5.60 -13.93
CA VAL A 291 -5.48 4.89 -14.02
C VAL A 291 -5.03 4.40 -12.63
N ALA A 292 -5.12 5.24 -11.60
CA ALA A 292 -4.80 4.83 -10.23
C ALA A 292 -5.66 3.63 -9.77
N ARG A 293 -6.97 3.65 -10.06
CA ARG A 293 -7.89 2.53 -9.79
C ARG A 293 -7.53 1.26 -10.56
N ILE A 294 -7.07 1.39 -11.81
CA ILE A 294 -6.64 0.25 -12.64
C ILE A 294 -5.38 -0.40 -12.08
N LEU A 295 -4.42 0.41 -11.62
CA LEU A 295 -3.19 -0.08 -10.99
C LEU A 295 -3.44 -0.71 -9.61
N ALA A 296 -4.59 -0.43 -8.99
CA ALA A 296 -4.96 -0.90 -7.65
C ALA A 296 -3.92 -0.52 -6.57
N LEU A 297 -3.22 0.60 -6.78
CA LEU A 297 -2.24 1.16 -5.85
C LEU A 297 -2.88 2.31 -5.05
N PRO A 298 -2.45 2.54 -3.80
CA PRO A 298 -2.81 3.76 -3.08
C PRO A 298 -2.33 4.99 -3.87
N TRP A 299 -3.11 6.06 -3.83
CA TRP A 299 -2.84 7.26 -4.62
C TRP A 299 -2.97 8.50 -3.77
N THR A 300 -2.14 9.50 -4.05
CA THR A 300 -2.16 10.79 -3.38
C THR A 300 -2.07 11.90 -4.41
N SER A 301 -2.66 13.07 -4.10
CA SER A 301 -2.68 14.21 -5.01
C SER A 301 -1.77 15.33 -4.52
N LEU A 302 -0.94 15.86 -5.42
CA LEU A 302 -0.12 17.04 -5.21
C LEU A 302 -0.61 18.15 -6.14
N ASP A 303 -1.12 19.24 -5.58
CA ASP A 303 -1.61 20.38 -6.34
C ASP A 303 -0.53 21.47 -6.44
N MET A 304 0.02 21.66 -7.65
CA MET A 304 1.10 22.61 -7.90
C MET A 304 0.66 24.07 -7.84
N SER A 305 -0.64 24.36 -7.92
CA SER A 305 -1.14 25.73 -7.71
C SER A 305 -0.96 26.20 -6.27
N THR A 306 -0.92 25.26 -5.31
CA THR A 306 -0.80 25.54 -3.88
C THR A 306 0.64 25.50 -3.37
N ILE A 307 1.53 24.86 -4.12
CA ILE A 307 2.91 24.58 -3.72
C ILE A 307 3.82 25.60 -4.39
N SER A 308 4.18 26.63 -3.64
CA SER A 308 5.14 27.65 -4.09
C SER A 308 6.57 27.40 -3.60
N ASP A 309 6.75 26.53 -2.60
CA ASP A 309 8.02 26.32 -1.90
C ASP A 309 8.45 24.84 -1.99
N PRO A 310 9.69 24.55 -2.44
CA PRO A 310 10.27 23.20 -2.40
C PRO A 310 10.26 22.54 -1.01
N GLU A 311 10.36 23.32 0.08
CA GLU A 311 10.27 22.76 1.44
C GLU A 311 8.90 22.16 1.74
N ALA A 312 7.84 22.60 1.06
CA ALA A 312 6.52 21.96 1.21
C ALA A 312 6.52 20.53 0.66
N LEU A 313 7.36 20.23 -0.34
CA LEU A 313 7.51 18.88 -0.92
C LEU A 313 8.54 18.05 -0.16
N THR A 314 9.68 18.64 0.20
CA THR A 314 10.87 17.98 0.78
C THR A 314 10.97 18.04 2.29
N GLY A 315 10.12 18.82 2.95
CA GLY A 315 10.13 19.03 4.39
C GLY A 315 11.17 20.03 4.84
N SER A 316 11.15 20.31 6.14
CA SER A 316 12.12 21.22 6.78
C SER A 316 13.14 20.44 7.62
N PRO A 317 14.40 20.91 7.70
CA PRO A 317 15.44 20.29 8.53
C PRO A 317 15.06 20.16 10.00
N ARG A 318 15.50 19.08 10.66
CA ARG A 318 15.22 18.80 12.10
C ARG A 318 15.77 19.83 13.08
N VAL A 319 16.63 20.73 12.62
CA VAL A 319 17.20 21.82 13.42
C VAL A 319 16.11 22.80 13.89
N TYR A 320 14.98 22.86 13.19
CA TYR A 320 13.87 23.72 13.55
C TYR A 320 12.90 23.03 14.52
N ALA A 321 12.49 23.72 15.58
CA ALA A 321 11.56 23.17 16.59
C ALA A 321 10.19 22.73 16.01
N ASN A 322 9.75 23.37 14.92
CA ASN A 322 8.51 23.04 14.22
C ASN A 322 8.73 22.22 12.93
N ALA A 323 9.87 21.54 12.82
CA ALA A 323 10.21 20.76 11.64
C ALA A 323 9.16 19.68 11.36
N LYS A 324 8.78 19.57 10.08
CA LYS A 324 7.82 18.60 9.59
C LYS A 324 8.38 17.88 8.36
N PRO A 325 8.02 16.60 8.17
CA PRO A 325 8.22 15.90 6.90
C PRO A 325 7.55 16.63 5.74
N GLY A 326 8.09 16.46 4.54
CA GLY A 326 7.48 17.02 3.34
C GLY A 326 6.21 16.29 2.94
N ARG A 327 5.39 16.91 2.07
CA ARG A 327 4.15 16.30 1.56
C ARG A 327 4.38 14.94 0.90
N ILE A 328 5.53 14.73 0.27
CA ILE A 328 5.89 13.45 -0.34
C ILE A 328 6.03 12.37 0.74
N MET A 329 6.79 12.65 1.81
CA MET A 329 6.97 11.73 2.93
C MET A 329 5.66 11.50 3.71
N GLU A 330 4.84 12.54 3.87
CA GLU A 330 3.51 12.41 4.46
C GLU A 330 2.59 11.50 3.62
N ALA A 331 2.67 11.58 2.29
CA ALA A 331 1.92 10.70 1.39
C ALA A 331 2.33 9.23 1.57
N PHE A 332 3.62 8.92 1.64
CA PHE A 332 4.10 7.56 1.97
C PHE A 332 3.59 7.10 3.35
N SER A 333 3.64 7.99 4.36
CA SER A 333 3.17 7.67 5.70
C SER A 333 1.67 7.40 5.77
N GLN A 334 0.86 8.11 4.98
CA GLN A 334 -0.60 7.93 4.92
C GLN A 334 -0.98 6.68 4.13
N ALA A 335 -0.26 6.38 3.05
CA ALA A 335 -0.48 5.18 2.25
C ALA A 335 0.00 3.90 2.96
N GLN A 336 0.94 4.02 3.91
CA GLN A 336 1.60 2.90 4.61
C GLN A 336 2.27 1.88 3.67
N ALA A 337 2.55 2.28 2.43
CA ALA A 337 3.13 1.45 1.37
C ALA A 337 4.19 2.25 0.59
N SER A 338 5.23 1.57 0.12
CA SER A 338 6.25 2.16 -0.77
C SER A 338 5.77 2.29 -2.21
N ASN A 339 4.80 1.47 -2.62
CA ASN A 339 4.23 1.45 -3.96
C ASN A 339 2.99 2.35 -3.99
N LEU A 340 3.06 3.49 -4.69
CA LEU A 340 1.97 4.46 -4.74
C LEU A 340 1.94 5.29 -6.03
N VAL A 341 0.75 5.77 -6.37
CA VAL A 341 0.53 6.68 -7.50
C VAL A 341 0.51 8.13 -7.01
N PHE A 342 1.39 8.97 -7.54
CA PHE A 342 1.35 10.41 -7.29
C PHE A 342 0.62 11.12 -8.43
N ILE A 343 -0.54 11.69 -8.12
CA ILE A 343 -1.31 12.51 -9.06
C ILE A 343 -0.88 13.96 -8.91
N ILE A 344 -0.10 14.46 -9.87
CA ILE A 344 0.42 15.83 -9.88
C ILE A 344 -0.54 16.71 -10.70
N ASN A 345 -1.30 17.56 -10.03
CA ASN A 345 -2.24 18.46 -10.68
C ASN A 345 -1.58 19.79 -11.05
N GLU A 346 -1.94 20.29 -12.24
CA GLU A 346 -1.50 21.59 -12.78
C GLU A 346 0.02 21.74 -12.87
N LEU A 347 0.71 20.75 -13.44
CA LEU A 347 2.18 20.76 -13.57
C LEU A 347 2.69 22.02 -14.31
N ASP A 348 1.88 22.60 -15.20
CA ASP A 348 2.15 23.86 -15.90
C ASP A 348 2.23 25.10 -14.98
N LYS A 349 1.93 24.95 -13.69
CA LYS A 349 2.01 26.01 -12.67
C LYS A 349 3.22 25.86 -11.74
N ALA A 350 3.94 24.74 -11.79
CA ALA A 350 5.06 24.48 -10.89
C ALA A 350 6.17 25.55 -11.03
N GLU A 351 6.41 26.06 -12.24
CA GLU A 351 7.53 26.98 -12.51
C GLU A 351 7.16 28.47 -12.43
N ALA A 352 5.90 28.80 -12.15
CA ALA A 352 5.42 30.18 -12.20
C ALA A 352 5.81 31.03 -10.96
N GLY A 353 6.37 30.40 -9.92
CA GLY A 353 6.84 31.07 -8.72
C GLY A 353 8.29 31.52 -8.85
N GLY A 354 8.54 32.83 -8.90
CA GLY A 354 9.90 33.39 -8.88
C GLY A 354 10.61 33.07 -7.56
N GLY A 355 11.42 32.00 -7.55
CA GLY A 355 12.14 31.48 -6.39
C GLY A 355 12.88 30.16 -6.70
N SER A 356 13.30 29.43 -5.65
CA SER A 356 13.70 28.02 -5.80
C SER A 356 12.50 27.22 -6.29
N ASN A 357 12.66 26.52 -7.41
CA ASN A 357 11.53 26.02 -8.17
C ASN A 357 11.08 24.66 -7.61
N PRO A 358 9.80 24.46 -7.20
CA PRO A 358 9.30 23.16 -6.75
C PRO A 358 9.46 22.07 -7.83
N ALA A 359 9.64 22.45 -9.10
CA ALA A 359 10.02 21.55 -10.19
C ALA A 359 11.29 20.74 -9.90
N ASP A 360 12.29 21.32 -9.21
CA ASP A 360 13.55 20.62 -8.90
C ASP A 360 13.32 19.47 -7.91
N ALA A 361 12.50 19.72 -6.88
CA ALA A 361 12.10 18.69 -5.93
C ALA A 361 11.29 17.58 -6.64
N LEU A 362 10.43 17.93 -7.58
CA LEU A 362 9.69 16.94 -8.38
C LEU A 362 10.64 16.12 -9.27
N LEU A 363 11.65 16.72 -9.89
CA LEU A 363 12.62 15.97 -10.71
C LEU A 363 13.30 14.86 -9.90
N THR A 364 13.66 15.12 -8.64
CA THR A 364 14.24 14.07 -7.78
C THR A 364 13.29 12.91 -7.49
N LEU A 365 11.98 13.18 -7.41
CA LEU A 365 10.96 12.14 -7.29
C LEU A 365 10.82 11.34 -8.60
N LEU A 366 10.92 12.01 -9.75
CA LEU A 366 10.74 11.43 -11.08
C LEU A 366 11.96 10.67 -11.62
N ASP A 367 13.17 10.93 -11.09
CA ASP A 367 14.41 10.34 -11.59
C ASP A 367 14.62 8.86 -11.15
N ASN A 368 13.72 8.26 -10.37
CA ASN A 368 13.78 6.89 -9.86
C ASN A 368 15.08 6.51 -9.08
N LEU A 369 15.98 7.46 -8.86
CA LEU A 369 17.23 7.28 -8.09
C LEU A 369 16.97 7.33 -6.58
N GLY A 370 15.79 7.81 -6.18
CA GLY A 370 15.38 8.00 -4.80
C GLY A 370 15.26 9.47 -4.42
N PHE A 371 14.38 9.73 -3.47
CA PHE A 371 14.02 11.05 -2.98
C PHE A 371 14.64 11.29 -1.60
N THR A 372 15.26 12.44 -1.39
CA THR A 372 15.81 12.78 -0.06
C THR A 372 14.94 13.83 0.60
N ASP A 373 14.29 13.44 1.70
CA ASP A 373 13.50 14.36 2.53
C ASP A 373 14.41 15.03 3.58
N ASN A 374 14.30 16.35 3.72
CA ASN A 374 15.13 17.16 4.61
C ASN A 374 14.88 16.86 6.10
N TYR A 375 13.66 16.43 6.43
CA TYR A 375 13.33 15.99 7.78
C TYR A 375 13.85 14.58 8.05
N MET A 376 13.87 13.69 7.05
CA MET A 376 14.37 12.32 7.24
C MET A 376 15.89 12.22 7.18
N GLU A 377 16.55 13.05 6.37
CA GLU A 377 17.98 12.98 6.06
C GLU A 377 18.37 11.57 5.54
N CYS A 378 17.45 10.95 4.81
CA CYS A 378 17.59 9.61 4.23
C CYS A 378 17.02 9.63 2.82
N THR A 379 17.72 8.96 1.90
CA THR A 379 17.22 8.73 0.55
C THR A 379 16.19 7.60 0.58
N ILE A 380 14.97 7.90 0.17
CA ILE A 380 13.83 7.00 0.06
C ILE A 380 13.80 6.44 -1.35
N PRO A 381 13.76 5.11 -1.54
CA PRO A 381 13.62 4.54 -2.88
C PRO A 381 12.28 4.93 -3.49
N THR A 382 12.28 5.27 -4.78
CA THR A 382 11.09 5.70 -5.53
C THR A 382 10.72 4.74 -6.66
N THR A 383 11.31 3.54 -6.71
CA THR A 383 11.03 2.55 -7.77
C THR A 383 9.56 2.12 -7.84
N GLY A 384 8.88 2.08 -6.70
CA GLY A 384 7.46 1.78 -6.57
C GLY A 384 6.51 2.95 -6.86
N VAL A 385 7.06 4.12 -7.18
CA VAL A 385 6.28 5.34 -7.37
C VAL A 385 5.87 5.49 -8.83
N TYR A 386 4.58 5.64 -9.09
CA TYR A 386 4.08 5.96 -10.43
C TYR A 386 3.52 7.39 -10.53
N PRO A 387 4.22 8.31 -11.21
CA PRO A 387 3.76 9.69 -11.33
C PRO A 387 2.77 9.87 -12.49
N ILE A 388 1.62 10.48 -12.22
CA ILE A 388 0.61 10.86 -13.21
C ILE A 388 0.38 12.37 -13.09
N ALA A 389 0.84 13.13 -14.07
CA ALA A 389 0.69 14.58 -14.10
C ALA A 389 -0.48 15.01 -14.99
N THR A 390 -1.14 16.11 -14.61
CA THR A 390 -2.11 16.82 -15.46
C THR A 390 -1.61 18.22 -15.75
N ALA A 391 -1.83 18.70 -16.97
CA ALA A 391 -1.48 20.05 -17.38
C ALA A 391 -2.52 20.64 -18.34
N ASN A 392 -2.74 21.95 -18.25
CA ASN A 392 -3.59 22.66 -19.21
C ASN A 392 -2.81 23.10 -20.45
N ASP A 393 -1.59 23.57 -20.24
CA ASP A 393 -0.73 24.11 -21.29
C ASP A 393 0.65 23.46 -21.22
N LYS A 394 0.92 22.54 -22.15
CA LYS A 394 2.20 21.83 -22.22
C LYS A 394 3.38 22.75 -22.56
N SER A 395 3.14 23.93 -23.14
CA SER A 395 4.21 24.88 -23.49
C SER A 395 4.87 25.54 -22.27
N ARG A 396 4.20 25.48 -21.11
CA ARG A 396 4.68 26.05 -19.85
C ARG A 396 5.47 25.06 -19.00
N ILE A 397 5.61 23.82 -19.45
CA ILE A 397 6.35 22.79 -18.74
C ILE A 397 7.77 22.77 -19.29
N SER A 398 8.77 22.79 -18.43
CA SER A 398 10.16 22.71 -18.86
C SER A 398 10.50 21.36 -19.49
N GLU A 399 11.46 21.39 -20.40
CA GLU A 399 11.98 20.21 -21.10
C GLU A 399 12.47 19.11 -20.15
N PRO A 400 13.22 19.40 -19.05
CA PRO A 400 13.65 18.38 -18.10
C PRO A 400 12.49 17.57 -17.53
N LEU A 401 11.41 18.24 -17.11
CA LEU A 401 10.21 17.57 -16.62
C LEU A 401 9.53 16.76 -17.73
N MET A 402 9.33 17.36 -18.91
CA MET A 402 8.65 16.67 -20.03
C MET A 402 9.32 15.35 -20.41
N THR A 403 10.66 15.26 -20.38
CA THR A 403 11.38 14.03 -20.74
C THR A 403 11.13 12.86 -19.80
N ARG A 404 10.57 13.11 -18.60
CA ARG A 404 10.21 12.09 -17.61
C ARG A 404 8.78 11.60 -17.73
N PHE A 405 8.01 12.12 -18.68
CA PHE A 405 6.63 11.73 -18.90
C PHE A 405 6.37 11.23 -20.33
N ALA A 406 5.51 10.23 -20.45
CA ALA A 406 4.82 9.93 -21.69
C ALA A 406 3.64 10.90 -21.86
N LEU A 407 3.76 11.80 -22.83
CA LEU A 407 2.71 12.76 -23.17
C LEU A 407 1.50 12.07 -23.80
N ILE A 408 0.32 12.33 -23.24
CA ILE A 408 -0.98 11.97 -23.79
C ILE A 408 -1.76 13.28 -24.01
N ASP A 409 -1.87 13.68 -25.28
CA ASP A 409 -2.68 14.83 -25.69
C ASP A 409 -4.17 14.45 -25.69
N ILE A 410 -4.95 15.12 -24.85
CA ILE A 410 -6.39 14.93 -24.69
C ILE A 410 -7.10 16.01 -25.51
N PRO A 411 -7.83 15.64 -26.58
CA PRO A 411 -8.56 16.59 -27.39
C PRO A 411 -9.78 17.13 -26.64
N ASP A 412 -10.34 18.23 -27.16
CA ASP A 412 -11.66 18.69 -26.73
C ASP A 412 -12.77 17.84 -27.37
N TYR A 413 -13.97 17.91 -26.80
CA TYR A 413 -15.14 17.17 -27.25
C TYR A 413 -15.89 17.92 -28.35
N THR A 414 -16.40 17.18 -29.32
CA THR A 414 -17.36 17.68 -30.31
C THR A 414 -18.72 17.98 -29.65
N PRO A 415 -19.55 18.86 -30.23
CA PRO A 415 -20.90 19.14 -29.70
C PRO A 415 -21.76 17.88 -29.53
N GLU A 416 -21.67 16.92 -30.45
CA GLU A 416 -22.38 15.64 -30.36
C GLU A 416 -21.88 14.78 -29.21
N GLU A 417 -20.55 14.71 -28.99
CA GLU A 417 -20.00 14.03 -27.82
C GLU A 417 -20.43 14.71 -26.52
N LYS A 418 -20.45 16.05 -26.48
CA LYS A 418 -20.92 16.82 -25.32
C LYS A 418 -22.39 16.55 -25.00
N LYS A 419 -23.24 16.38 -26.02
CA LYS A 419 -24.65 16.01 -25.86
C LYS A 419 -24.80 14.66 -25.15
N ILE A 420 -24.04 13.66 -25.59
CA ILE A 420 -24.04 12.32 -25.00
C ILE A 420 -23.46 12.34 -23.59
N ILE A 421 -22.34 13.04 -23.37
CA ILE A 421 -21.72 13.20 -22.05
C ILE A 421 -22.69 13.86 -21.07
N PHE A 422 -23.40 14.91 -21.49
CA PHE A 422 -24.36 15.58 -20.63
C PHE A 422 -25.48 14.62 -20.17
N ARG A 423 -26.03 13.85 -21.10
CA ARG A 423 -27.16 12.94 -20.85
C ARG A 423 -26.77 11.71 -20.03
N ASP A 424 -25.69 11.05 -20.40
CA ASP A 424 -25.36 9.73 -19.87
C ASP A 424 -24.39 9.78 -18.68
N PHE A 425 -23.64 10.89 -18.52
CA PHE A 425 -22.61 11.02 -17.50
C PHE A 425 -22.87 12.21 -16.56
N SER A 426 -22.90 13.44 -17.07
CA SER A 426 -22.95 14.65 -16.22
C SER A 426 -24.26 14.74 -15.43
N LEU A 427 -25.41 14.58 -16.09
CA LEU A 427 -26.71 14.70 -15.44
C LEU A 427 -26.95 13.58 -14.41
N PRO A 428 -26.77 12.28 -14.72
CA PRO A 428 -26.95 11.21 -13.73
C PRO A 428 -25.96 11.32 -12.55
N LYS A 429 -24.74 11.83 -12.79
CA LYS A 429 -23.76 12.08 -11.73
C LYS A 429 -24.21 13.18 -10.78
N VAL A 430 -24.75 14.29 -11.30
CA VAL A 430 -25.29 15.38 -10.47
C VAL A 430 -26.52 14.92 -9.69
N LEU A 431 -27.44 14.20 -10.32
CA LEU A 431 -28.64 13.67 -9.66
C LEU A 431 -28.28 12.75 -8.48
N ARG A 432 -27.34 11.81 -8.69
CA ARG A 432 -26.83 10.95 -7.60
C ARG A 432 -26.23 11.76 -6.44
N ARG A 433 -25.46 12.80 -6.73
CA ARG A 433 -24.85 13.65 -5.69
C ARG A 433 -25.90 14.48 -4.93
N MET A 434 -26.99 14.87 -5.58
CA MET A 434 -28.11 15.58 -4.96
C MET A 434 -29.18 14.65 -4.36
N ALA A 435 -28.92 13.32 -4.35
CA ALA A 435 -29.86 12.31 -3.89
C ALA A 435 -31.23 12.35 -4.61
N MET A 436 -31.24 12.77 -5.88
CA MET A 436 -32.43 12.79 -6.72
C MET A 436 -32.52 11.51 -7.57
N THR A 437 -33.74 11.10 -7.89
CA THR A 437 -34.01 9.98 -8.80
C THR A 437 -34.09 10.48 -10.26
N GLU A 438 -33.82 9.60 -11.22
CA GLU A 438 -33.90 9.95 -12.66
C GLU A 438 -35.33 10.31 -13.09
N ASP A 439 -36.35 9.88 -12.34
CA ASP A 439 -37.75 10.20 -12.61
C ASP A 439 -38.16 11.61 -12.14
N GLU A 440 -37.40 12.22 -11.21
CA GLU A 440 -37.70 13.54 -10.65
C GLU A 440 -37.30 14.68 -11.58
N LEU A 441 -36.29 14.48 -12.43
CA LEU A 441 -35.82 15.45 -13.40
C LEU A 441 -35.58 14.81 -14.77
N THR A 442 -36.28 15.33 -15.77
CA THR A 442 -36.07 14.98 -17.18
C THR A 442 -35.78 16.22 -18.00
N VAL A 443 -34.86 16.12 -18.97
CA VAL A 443 -34.59 17.19 -19.93
C VAL A 443 -35.00 16.71 -21.31
N SER A 444 -35.83 17.46 -22.03
CA SER A 444 -36.21 17.10 -23.39
C SER A 444 -35.04 17.28 -24.36
N ASP A 445 -35.03 16.55 -25.47
CA ASP A 445 -33.93 16.60 -26.45
C ASP A 445 -33.68 18.02 -26.98
N GLU A 446 -34.75 18.79 -27.22
CA GLU A 446 -34.67 20.22 -27.59
C GLU A 446 -34.02 21.07 -26.49
N GLY A 447 -34.29 20.71 -25.23
CA GLY A 447 -33.67 21.34 -24.08
C GLY A 447 -32.16 21.06 -24.02
N VAL A 448 -31.77 19.80 -24.18
CA VAL A 448 -30.35 19.42 -24.23
C VAL A 448 -29.64 20.16 -25.37
N ASP A 449 -30.24 20.20 -26.57
CA ASP A 449 -29.67 20.92 -27.71
C ASP A 449 -29.47 22.41 -27.41
N ARG A 450 -30.40 23.02 -26.65
CA ARG A 450 -30.26 24.41 -26.20
C ARG A 450 -29.10 24.61 -25.23
N ILE A 451 -28.90 23.68 -24.28
CA ILE A 451 -27.76 23.72 -23.35
C ILE A 451 -26.45 23.60 -24.12
N ILE A 452 -26.35 22.61 -25.02
CA ILE A 452 -25.13 22.40 -25.82
C ILE A 452 -24.84 23.62 -26.70
N ALA A 453 -25.86 24.25 -27.29
CA ALA A 453 -25.69 25.48 -28.07
C ALA A 453 -25.14 26.64 -27.23
N ALA A 454 -25.62 26.80 -25.98
CA ALA A 454 -25.14 27.85 -25.07
C ALA A 454 -23.66 27.65 -24.70
N TYR A 455 -23.21 26.39 -24.57
CA TYR A 455 -21.84 26.03 -24.18
C TYR A 455 -20.98 25.49 -25.33
N ALA A 456 -21.36 25.69 -26.58
CA ALA A 456 -20.67 25.10 -27.74
C ALA A 456 -19.20 25.53 -27.85
N ASN A 457 -18.90 26.78 -27.48
CA ASN A 457 -17.56 27.37 -27.54
C ASN A 457 -16.73 27.18 -26.24
N ALA A 458 -17.34 26.63 -25.18
CA ALA A 458 -16.63 26.39 -23.92
C ALA A 458 -15.80 25.10 -24.02
N PRO A 459 -14.52 25.10 -23.62
CA PRO A 459 -13.71 23.89 -23.64
C PRO A 459 -14.16 22.87 -22.58
N GLY A 460 -14.14 21.59 -22.94
CA GLY A 460 -14.50 20.50 -22.04
C GLY A 460 -15.98 20.45 -21.67
N VAL A 461 -16.27 19.88 -20.50
CA VAL A 461 -17.64 19.64 -20.02
C VAL A 461 -17.92 20.22 -18.63
N ARG A 462 -17.00 21.01 -18.08
CA ARG A 462 -17.13 21.59 -16.73
C ARG A 462 -18.36 22.51 -16.63
N ASP A 463 -18.57 23.37 -17.63
CA ASP A 463 -19.72 24.28 -17.65
C ASP A 463 -21.04 23.52 -17.86
N LEU A 464 -20.99 22.37 -18.57
CA LEU A 464 -22.13 21.47 -18.70
C LEU A 464 -22.50 20.79 -17.39
N GLU A 465 -21.51 20.35 -16.60
CA GLU A 465 -21.75 19.86 -15.23
C GLU A 465 -22.37 20.95 -14.35
N GLN A 466 -21.90 22.20 -14.42
CA GLN A 466 -22.49 23.32 -13.70
C GLN A 466 -23.94 23.64 -14.14
N ALA A 467 -24.21 23.56 -15.45
CA ALA A 467 -25.56 23.72 -15.96
C ALA A 467 -26.49 22.61 -15.44
N ALA A 468 -26.02 21.36 -15.41
CA ALA A 468 -26.76 20.24 -14.81
C ALA A 468 -27.04 20.47 -13.31
N GLU A 469 -26.05 20.98 -12.56
CA GLU A 469 -26.23 21.36 -11.15
C GLU A 469 -27.32 22.41 -10.96
N HIS A 470 -27.30 23.46 -11.79
CA HIS A 470 -28.29 24.51 -11.71
C HIS A 470 -29.71 24.00 -12.03
N LEU A 471 -29.84 23.13 -13.03
CA LEU A 471 -31.11 22.48 -13.39
C LEU A 471 -31.64 21.58 -12.27
N ALA A 472 -30.78 20.72 -11.70
CA ALA A 472 -31.14 19.83 -10.61
C ALA A 472 -31.56 20.62 -9.35
N ALA A 473 -30.81 21.67 -9.00
CA ALA A 473 -31.16 22.56 -7.89
C ALA A 473 -32.51 23.28 -8.13
N ASN A 474 -32.79 23.72 -9.36
CA ASN A 474 -34.07 24.34 -9.69
C ASN A 474 -35.24 23.33 -9.65
N ALA A 475 -35.03 22.11 -10.13
CA ALA A 475 -36.04 21.06 -10.03
C ALA A 475 -36.35 20.71 -8.59
N LEU A 476 -35.33 20.51 -7.75
CA LEU A 476 -35.49 20.24 -6.33
C LEU A 476 -36.27 21.37 -5.64
N TYR A 477 -35.93 22.62 -5.94
CA TYR A 477 -36.70 23.77 -5.45
C TYR A 477 -38.18 23.72 -5.87
N ARG A 478 -38.50 23.38 -7.12
CA ARG A 478 -39.88 23.24 -7.61
C ARG A 478 -40.61 22.08 -6.92
N ILE A 479 -39.94 20.95 -6.73
CA ILE A 479 -40.51 19.76 -6.06
C ILE A 479 -40.90 20.12 -4.62
N GLU A 480 -39.97 20.72 -3.86
CA GLU A 480 -40.19 21.09 -2.45
C GLU A 480 -41.22 22.21 -2.28
N THR A 481 -41.17 23.26 -3.12
CA THR A 481 -42.05 24.43 -2.94
C THR A 481 -43.43 24.27 -3.56
N ARG A 482 -43.54 23.56 -4.69
CA ARG A 482 -44.81 23.42 -5.44
C ARG A 482 -45.45 22.05 -5.29
N GLY A 483 -44.76 21.09 -4.63
CA GLY A 483 -45.27 19.73 -4.40
C GLY A 483 -45.40 18.90 -5.69
N VAL A 484 -44.68 19.25 -6.75
CA VAL A 484 -44.67 18.49 -8.01
C VAL A 484 -43.78 17.27 -7.85
N LYS A 485 -44.20 16.12 -8.38
CA LYS A 485 -43.43 14.86 -8.27
C LYS A 485 -42.27 14.75 -9.26
N SER A 486 -42.36 15.43 -10.39
CA SER A 486 -41.32 15.45 -11.42
C SER A 486 -41.32 16.78 -12.17
N VAL A 487 -40.15 17.17 -12.66
CA VAL A 487 -39.94 18.41 -13.41
C VAL A 487 -39.31 18.06 -14.75
N CYS A 488 -39.97 18.45 -15.84
CA CYS A 488 -39.40 18.39 -17.18
C CYS A 488 -38.94 19.79 -17.60
N PHE A 489 -37.72 19.90 -18.11
CA PHE A 489 -37.19 21.14 -18.67
C PHE A 489 -37.19 21.09 -20.20
N ASP A 490 -37.92 22.04 -20.80
CA ASP A 490 -37.91 22.26 -22.25
C ASP A 490 -36.97 23.42 -22.65
N ALA A 491 -36.75 23.61 -23.95
CA ALA A 491 -35.87 24.66 -24.48
C ALA A 491 -36.22 26.06 -23.96
N LYS A 492 -37.51 26.37 -23.73
CA LYS A 492 -37.96 27.66 -23.18
C LYS A 492 -37.60 27.81 -21.70
N ASP A 493 -37.76 26.77 -20.91
CA ASP A 493 -37.41 26.79 -19.50
C ASP A 493 -35.89 26.95 -19.33
N ILE A 494 -35.12 26.31 -20.20
CA ILE A 494 -33.65 26.40 -20.19
C ILE A 494 -33.18 27.80 -20.57
N ALA A 495 -33.77 28.43 -21.59
CA ALA A 495 -33.45 29.82 -21.92
C ALA A 495 -33.75 30.76 -20.74
N SER A 496 -34.91 30.58 -20.09
CA SER A 496 -35.28 31.30 -18.87
C SER A 496 -34.32 31.07 -17.70
N LEU A 497 -33.73 29.87 -17.58
CA LEU A 497 -32.87 29.49 -16.46
C LEU A 497 -31.42 29.90 -16.65
N LEU A 498 -30.90 29.82 -17.88
CA LEU A 498 -29.54 30.20 -18.22
C LEU A 498 -29.40 31.72 -18.46
N GLY A 499 -30.52 32.45 -18.56
CA GLY A 499 -30.54 33.91 -18.67
C GLY A 499 -30.30 34.44 -20.09
N ASP A 500 -30.68 33.65 -21.10
CA ASP A 500 -30.58 33.98 -22.53
C ASP A 500 -31.78 34.77 -23.07
#